data_AF-A0A410YJ72-F1
#
_entry.id   AF-A0A410YJ72-F1
#
_cell.length_a   1.000
_cell.length_b   1.000
_cell.length_c   1.000
_cell.angle_alpha   90.00
_cell.angle_beta   90.00
_cell.angle_gamma   90.00
#
_symmetry.space_group_name_H-M   'P 1'
#
loop_
_entity.id
_entity.type
_entity.pdbx_description
1 polymer ?
#
loop_
_entity_poly.entity_id
_entity_poly.type
_entity_poly.pdbx_seq_one_letter_code
_entity_poly.pdbx_strand_id
1 'polypeptide(L)'
;MKLPTRLTVTAVPFAILAFTLAGCTNDGTDGQPEPEETSSSAEQTPGVTDISDAPGTGEDLEGALTDSTVNECERTGDEWTVSGVVTNSTDASVTYRIYVSLLNGANDTRALTQVDVDATEPGDTSDWEAVIPVAEDELTCVLRVERYES
;
A
#
# COMPACT_ATOMS: atom_id res chain seq x y z
N MET A 1 44.96 31.28 16.42
CA MET A 1 44.88 31.95 15.11
C MET A 1 43.48 32.50 14.92
N LYS A 2 43.36 33.73 14.41
CA LYS A 2 42.16 34.58 14.37
C LYS A 2 41.84 34.96 12.92
N LEU A 3 40.55 35.11 12.62
CA LEU A 3 39.86 35.71 11.45
C LEU A 3 39.71 34.88 10.15
N PRO A 4 38.71 35.18 9.27
CA PRO A 4 37.48 35.99 9.45
C PRO A 4 36.18 35.41 8.86
N THR A 5 35.07 35.89 9.45
CA THR A 5 33.71 36.03 8.94
C THR A 5 33.61 36.64 7.53
N ARG A 6 32.68 36.15 6.70
CA ARG A 6 32.02 36.95 5.65
C ARG A 6 30.52 36.63 5.61
N LEU A 7 29.72 37.62 6.06
CA LEU A 7 28.33 37.80 5.68
C LEU A 7 28.25 38.08 4.17
N THR A 8 27.28 37.48 3.49
CA THR A 8 26.68 38.11 2.31
C THR A 8 25.18 37.91 2.35
N VAL A 9 24.48 39.00 2.64
CA VAL A 9 23.03 39.16 2.54
C VAL A 9 22.73 39.51 1.09
N THR A 10 21.85 38.77 0.43
CA THR A 10 21.26 39.19 -0.84
C THR A 10 19.75 39.08 -0.72
N ALA A 11 19.11 40.22 -0.43
CA ALA A 11 17.67 40.41 -0.50
C ALA A 11 17.27 40.59 -1.97
N VAL A 12 16.22 39.89 -2.42
CA VAL A 12 15.56 40.10 -3.71
C VAL A 12 14.06 40.28 -3.46
N PRO A 13 13.38 41.26 -4.10
CA PRO A 13 12.12 41.80 -3.63
C PRO A 13 10.88 41.19 -4.30
N PHE A 14 9.80 41.13 -3.52
CA PHE A 14 8.42 41.52 -3.82
C PHE A 14 7.84 41.21 -5.22
N ALA A 15 6.90 40.27 -5.28
CA ALA A 15 5.80 40.27 -6.25
C ALA A 15 4.51 39.79 -5.56
N ILE A 16 3.65 40.73 -5.20
CA ILE A 16 2.29 40.50 -4.73
C ILE A 16 1.48 40.02 -5.93
N LEU A 17 1.09 38.74 -5.96
CA LEU A 17 0.05 38.24 -6.84
C LEU A 17 -1.31 38.41 -6.16
N ALA A 18 -1.99 39.51 -6.51
CA ALA A 18 -3.41 39.69 -6.22
C ALA A 18 -4.22 38.87 -7.25
N PHE A 19 -4.68 37.69 -6.86
CA PHE A 19 -5.72 36.97 -7.61
C PHE A 19 -7.08 37.54 -7.22
N THR A 20 -7.63 38.41 -8.07
CA THR A 20 -9.04 38.79 -8.02
C THR A 20 -9.88 37.62 -8.55
N LEU A 21 -10.65 36.98 -7.68
CA LEU A 21 -11.70 36.04 -8.10
C LEU A 21 -12.82 36.82 -8.80
N ALA A 22 -12.75 36.89 -10.13
CA ALA A 22 -13.91 37.22 -10.94
C ALA A 22 -14.84 36.00 -10.93
N GLY A 23 -15.90 36.08 -10.12
CA GLY A 23 -17.03 35.15 -10.19
C GLY A 23 -17.77 35.36 -11.49
N CYS A 24 -17.60 34.43 -12.44
CA CYS A 24 -18.47 34.32 -13.60
C CYS A 24 -19.78 33.67 -13.15
N THR A 25 -20.83 34.47 -12.94
CA THR A 25 -22.18 33.99 -13.21
C THR A 25 -22.34 34.09 -14.73
N ASN A 26 -22.35 32.96 -15.42
CA ASN A 26 -22.66 32.91 -16.85
C ASN A 26 -23.84 31.97 -17.03
N ASP A 27 -25.02 32.58 -16.90
CA ASP A 27 -26.30 32.08 -17.39
C ASP A 27 -26.19 31.97 -18.92
N GLY A 28 -26.11 30.75 -19.44
CA GLY A 28 -25.77 30.51 -20.84
C GLY A 28 -26.00 29.07 -21.25
N THR A 29 -27.26 28.72 -21.43
CA THR A 29 -27.72 27.58 -22.24
C THR A 29 -27.13 27.68 -23.64
N ASP A 30 -26.23 26.77 -24.02
CA ASP A 30 -26.10 26.27 -25.40
C ASP A 30 -25.12 25.08 -25.47
N GLY A 31 -25.67 23.89 -25.73
CA GLY A 31 -25.00 22.84 -26.51
C GLY A 31 -23.77 22.15 -25.91
N GLN A 32 -23.77 21.79 -24.61
CA GLN A 32 -22.80 20.79 -24.14
C GLN A 32 -23.16 19.42 -24.76
N PRO A 33 -22.28 18.75 -25.52
CA PRO A 33 -22.52 17.36 -25.90
C PRO A 33 -22.74 16.57 -24.61
N GLU A 34 -23.87 15.88 -24.55
CA GLU A 34 -24.17 14.97 -23.44
C GLU A 34 -22.99 14.00 -23.34
N PRO A 35 -22.34 13.87 -22.16
CA PRO A 35 -21.26 12.93 -22.01
C PRO A 35 -21.80 11.54 -22.36
N GLU A 36 -21.32 10.96 -23.45
CA GLU A 36 -21.59 9.56 -23.77
C GLU A 36 -20.94 8.73 -22.66
N GLU A 37 -21.77 8.21 -21.77
CA GLU A 37 -21.41 7.23 -20.76
C GLU A 37 -20.76 6.05 -21.49
N THR A 38 -19.43 6.04 -21.58
CA THR A 38 -18.68 4.85 -22.00
C THR A 38 -18.79 3.86 -20.86
N SER A 39 -19.92 3.16 -20.81
CA SER A 39 -20.15 2.00 -19.96
C SER A 39 -19.32 0.86 -20.53
N SER A 40 -18.01 0.88 -20.28
CA SER A 40 -17.18 -0.31 -20.41
C SER A 40 -17.45 -1.20 -19.20
N SER A 41 -18.65 -1.79 -19.17
CA SER A 41 -19.03 -2.82 -18.22
C SER A 41 -18.37 -4.12 -18.65
N ALA A 42 -17.05 -4.21 -18.50
CA ALA A 42 -16.41 -5.51 -18.43
C ALA A 42 -16.91 -6.17 -17.14
N GLU A 43 -17.52 -7.34 -17.24
CA GLU A 43 -17.84 -8.18 -16.09
C GLU A 43 -16.52 -8.52 -15.39
N GLN A 44 -16.22 -7.82 -14.29
CA GLN A 44 -15.08 -8.11 -13.45
C GLN A 44 -15.50 -9.25 -12.52
N THR A 45 -14.79 -10.38 -12.56
CA THR A 45 -14.93 -11.40 -11.52
C THR A 45 -14.62 -10.73 -10.17
N PRO A 46 -15.47 -10.89 -9.15
CA PRO A 46 -15.20 -10.32 -7.82
C PRO A 46 -13.84 -10.81 -7.32
N GLY A 47 -13.01 -9.88 -6.83
CA GLY A 47 -11.73 -10.24 -6.23
C GLY A 47 -11.91 -11.08 -4.96
N VAL A 48 -10.93 -11.92 -4.65
CA VAL A 48 -10.91 -12.72 -3.41
C VAL A 48 -10.60 -11.77 -2.25
N THR A 49 -11.40 -11.79 -1.19
CA THR A 49 -11.09 -11.09 0.06
C THR A 49 -11.28 -12.05 1.22
N ASP A 50 -10.17 -12.48 1.81
CA ASP A 50 -10.12 -13.44 2.91
C ASP A 50 -9.26 -12.85 4.04
N ILE A 51 -9.88 -11.97 4.83
CA ILE A 51 -9.25 -11.31 5.97
C ILE A 51 -10.19 -11.43 7.18
N SER A 52 -9.61 -11.62 8.36
CA SER A 52 -10.36 -11.63 9.63
C SER A 52 -10.33 -10.26 10.31
N ASP A 53 -9.26 -9.49 10.07
CA ASP A 53 -9.00 -8.22 10.71
C ASP A 53 -8.77 -7.13 9.66
N ALA A 54 -9.32 -5.95 9.91
CA ALA A 54 -9.07 -4.80 9.03
C ALA A 54 -7.60 -4.38 9.13
N PRO A 55 -6.88 -4.21 8.00
CA PRO A 55 -5.51 -3.72 8.03
C PRO A 55 -5.41 -2.37 8.73
N GLY A 56 -4.38 -2.18 9.55
CA GLY A 56 -4.15 -0.96 10.30
C GLY A 56 -5.00 -0.84 11.57
N THR A 57 -5.49 -1.96 12.10
CA THR A 57 -6.28 -2.01 13.33
C THR A 57 -5.65 -2.93 14.39
N GLY A 58 -5.97 -2.67 15.65
CA GLY A 58 -5.41 -3.36 16.82
C GLY A 58 -4.64 -2.41 17.73
N GLU A 59 -4.70 -2.67 19.03
CA GLU A 59 -3.86 -1.97 20.01
C GLU A 59 -2.39 -2.35 19.76
N ASP A 60 -1.48 -1.40 19.99
CA ASP A 60 -0.03 -1.59 19.86
C ASP A 60 0.47 -2.09 18.49
N LEU A 61 -0.31 -1.85 17.44
CA LEU A 61 0.08 -2.14 16.07
C LEU A 61 1.34 -1.36 15.66
N GLU A 62 2.33 -2.10 15.16
CA GLU A 62 3.48 -1.53 14.48
C GLU A 62 3.59 -2.05 13.04
N GLY A 63 3.94 -1.17 12.10
CA GLY A 63 4.26 -1.59 10.74
C GLY A 63 5.61 -2.30 10.70
N ALA A 64 5.66 -3.49 10.11
CA ALA A 64 6.82 -4.37 10.15
C ALA A 64 7.21 -4.93 8.77
N LEU A 65 6.95 -4.18 7.69
CA LEU A 65 7.33 -4.62 6.33
C LEU A 65 8.83 -4.93 6.20
N THR A 66 9.68 -4.22 6.94
CA THR A 66 11.13 -4.44 6.96
C THR A 66 11.56 -5.76 7.61
N ASP A 67 10.69 -6.38 8.41
CA ASP A 67 10.94 -7.67 9.04
C ASP A 67 10.68 -8.84 8.08
N SER A 68 10.05 -8.59 6.93
CA SER A 68 9.62 -9.62 6.00
C SER A 68 10.52 -9.75 4.78
N THR A 69 10.72 -10.98 4.33
CA THR A 69 11.31 -11.31 3.02
C THR A 69 10.37 -12.25 2.27
N VAL A 70 10.00 -11.88 1.05
CA VAL A 70 9.22 -12.74 0.14
C VAL A 70 10.18 -13.68 -0.59
N ASN A 71 9.91 -14.97 -0.49
CA ASN A 71 10.66 -16.02 -1.16
C ASN A 71 9.99 -16.44 -2.48
N GLU A 72 8.65 -16.47 -2.50
CA GLU A 72 7.86 -16.91 -3.65
C GLU A 72 6.64 -16.01 -3.84
N CYS A 73 6.30 -15.77 -5.10
CA CYS A 73 5.09 -15.09 -5.55
C CYS A 73 4.83 -15.61 -6.97
N GLU A 74 4.27 -16.81 -7.07
CA GLU A 74 4.12 -17.52 -8.35
C GLU A 74 2.73 -18.11 -8.48
N ARG A 75 2.24 -18.18 -9.73
CA ARG A 75 0.98 -18.85 -10.06
C ARG A 75 1.25 -20.26 -10.55
N THR A 76 0.55 -21.24 -9.99
CA THR A 76 0.52 -22.62 -10.47
C THR A 76 -0.92 -23.06 -10.71
N GLY A 77 -1.28 -23.28 -11.97
CA GLY A 77 -2.67 -23.60 -12.31
C GLY A 77 -3.59 -22.42 -11.97
N ASP A 78 -4.64 -22.67 -11.20
CA ASP A 78 -5.66 -21.66 -10.88
C ASP A 78 -5.40 -20.95 -9.53
N GLU A 79 -4.18 -21.07 -8.99
CA GLU A 79 -3.82 -20.56 -7.66
C GLU A 79 -2.48 -19.83 -7.67
N TRP A 80 -2.36 -18.81 -6.83
CA TRP A 80 -1.10 -18.15 -6.49
C TRP A 80 -0.59 -18.64 -5.15
N THR A 81 0.68 -19.02 -5.10
CA THR A 81 1.42 -19.28 -3.86
C THR A 81 2.32 -18.10 -3.57
N VAL A 82 2.15 -17.53 -2.38
CA VAL A 82 3.01 -16.45 -1.87
C VAL A 82 3.59 -16.90 -0.54
N SER A 83 4.90 -17.01 -0.46
CA SER A 83 5.59 -17.49 0.73
C SER A 83 6.78 -16.62 1.07
N GLY A 84 7.20 -16.68 2.33
CA GLY A 84 8.29 -15.88 2.81
C GLY A 84 8.67 -16.22 4.24
N VAL A 85 9.48 -15.34 4.80
CA VAL A 85 9.86 -15.36 6.21
C VAL A 85 9.62 -14.01 6.84
N VAL A 86 9.44 -14.00 8.16
CA VAL A 86 9.53 -12.81 9.02
C VAL A 86 10.62 -13.03 10.05
N THR A 87 11.44 -12.01 10.30
CA THR A 87 12.48 -12.01 11.34
C THR A 87 12.14 -10.96 12.39
N ASN A 88 12.03 -11.36 13.65
CA ASN A 88 11.76 -10.44 14.74
C ASN A 88 12.98 -9.54 15.03
N SER A 89 12.87 -8.28 14.60
CA SER A 89 13.90 -7.26 14.78
C SER A 89 13.82 -6.52 16.13
N THR A 90 12.88 -6.87 16.98
CA THR A 90 12.64 -6.23 18.28
C THR A 90 13.33 -6.96 19.44
N ASP A 91 13.23 -6.38 20.64
CA ASP A 91 13.74 -6.96 21.88
C ASP A 91 12.66 -7.73 22.68
N ALA A 92 11.43 -7.86 22.15
CA ALA A 92 10.30 -8.57 22.75
C ALA A 92 9.76 -9.66 21.82
N SER A 93 9.01 -10.63 22.34
CA SER A 93 8.32 -11.59 21.48
C SER A 93 7.16 -10.89 20.76
N VAL A 94 6.97 -11.20 19.47
CA VAL A 94 5.94 -10.54 18.64
C VAL A 94 5.18 -11.57 17.80
N THR A 95 3.90 -11.32 17.57
CA THR A 95 3.14 -11.98 16.50
C THR A 95 3.15 -11.12 15.25
N TYR A 96 2.98 -11.75 14.08
CA TYR A 96 2.85 -11.02 12.81
C TYR A 96 1.49 -11.23 12.19
N ARG A 97 0.99 -10.19 11.54
CA ARG A 97 -0.15 -10.25 10.63
C ARG A 97 0.28 -9.75 9.26
N ILE A 98 0.15 -10.60 8.27
CA ILE A 98 0.63 -10.37 6.91
C ILE A 98 -0.58 -10.34 5.99
N TYR A 99 -0.76 -9.23 5.29
CA TYR A 99 -1.75 -9.09 4.24
C TYR A 99 -1.05 -9.21 2.89
N VAL A 100 -1.50 -10.17 2.08
CA VAL A 100 -1.01 -10.37 0.72
C VAL A 100 -2.06 -9.86 -0.26
N SER A 101 -1.71 -8.80 -0.98
CA SER A 101 -2.50 -8.29 -2.11
C SER A 101 -1.94 -8.82 -3.42
N LEU A 102 -2.81 -9.36 -4.28
CA LEU A 102 -2.49 -9.58 -5.70
C LEU A 102 -3.04 -8.41 -6.51
N LEU A 103 -2.17 -7.69 -7.19
CA LEU A 103 -2.54 -6.50 -7.97
C LEU A 103 -2.37 -6.74 -9.47
N ASN A 104 -3.33 -6.27 -10.25
CA ASN A 104 -3.16 -6.05 -11.68
C ASN A 104 -2.73 -4.58 -11.90
N GLY A 105 -1.47 -4.37 -12.23
CA GLY A 105 -0.89 -3.02 -12.26
C GLY A 105 -0.88 -2.35 -10.88
N ALA A 106 -1.00 -1.02 -10.84
CA ALA A 106 -0.70 -0.26 -9.62
C ALA A 106 -1.86 -0.12 -8.61
N ASN A 107 -3.12 -0.27 -9.04
CA ASN A 107 -4.27 0.10 -8.19
C ASN A 107 -5.47 -0.86 -8.29
N ASP A 108 -5.35 -1.97 -9.01
CA ASP A 108 -6.45 -2.92 -9.19
C ASP A 108 -6.19 -4.18 -8.38
N THR A 109 -6.77 -4.24 -7.18
CA THR A 109 -6.62 -5.38 -6.27
C THR A 109 -7.52 -6.53 -6.71
N ARG A 110 -6.91 -7.63 -7.14
CA ARG A 110 -7.57 -8.88 -7.53
C ARG A 110 -7.79 -9.84 -6.36
N ALA A 111 -6.90 -9.79 -5.37
CA ALA A 111 -7.08 -10.54 -4.13
C ALA A 111 -6.46 -9.83 -2.94
N LEU A 112 -7.00 -10.12 -1.75
CA LEU A 112 -6.45 -9.75 -0.46
C LEU A 112 -6.65 -10.92 0.51
N THR A 113 -5.56 -11.49 1.01
CA THR A 113 -5.61 -12.54 2.04
C THR A 113 -4.81 -12.15 3.29
N GLN A 114 -5.16 -12.71 4.44
CA GLN A 114 -4.46 -12.53 5.71
C GLN A 114 -3.77 -13.84 6.13
N VAL A 115 -2.53 -13.73 6.60
CA VAL A 115 -1.78 -14.79 7.27
C VAL A 115 -1.34 -14.25 8.63
N ASP A 116 -1.72 -14.94 9.69
CA ASP A 116 -1.21 -14.67 11.03
C ASP A 116 -0.07 -15.65 11.35
N VAL A 117 1.05 -15.11 11.84
CA VAL A 117 2.20 -15.89 12.32
C VAL A 117 2.21 -15.82 13.83
N ASP A 118 2.30 -16.98 14.46
CA ASP A 118 2.42 -17.11 15.91
C ASP A 118 3.65 -16.37 16.47
N ALA A 119 3.71 -16.27 17.80
CA ALA A 119 4.76 -15.55 18.50
C ALA A 119 6.15 -16.01 18.05
N THR A 120 6.96 -15.03 17.65
CA THR A 120 8.34 -15.19 17.20
C THR A 120 9.24 -14.45 18.19
N GLU A 121 10.17 -15.18 18.81
CA GLU A 121 11.08 -14.62 19.82
C GLU A 121 12.07 -13.59 19.23
N PRO A 122 12.67 -12.71 20.05
CA PRO A 122 13.65 -11.74 19.59
C PRO A 122 14.78 -12.34 18.75
N GLY A 123 14.96 -11.84 17.53
CA GLY A 123 15.99 -12.29 16.59
C GLY A 123 15.67 -13.60 15.85
N ASP A 124 14.60 -14.30 16.20
CA ASP A 124 14.19 -15.53 15.53
C ASP A 124 13.43 -15.24 14.22
N THR A 125 13.28 -16.28 13.41
CA THR A 125 12.61 -16.22 12.11
C THR A 125 11.51 -17.27 12.03
N SER A 126 10.40 -16.90 11.41
CA SER A 126 9.25 -17.77 11.17
C SER A 126 8.86 -17.75 9.69
N ASP A 127 8.57 -18.92 9.13
CA ASP A 127 8.03 -19.06 7.78
C ASP A 127 6.54 -18.71 7.73
N TRP A 128 6.07 -18.22 6.59
CA TRP A 128 4.65 -18.00 6.32
C TRP A 128 4.31 -18.31 4.86
N GLU A 129 3.06 -18.68 4.62
CA GLU A 129 2.55 -19.02 3.28
C GLU A 129 1.08 -18.59 3.15
N ALA A 130 0.73 -18.11 1.95
CA ALA A 130 -0.63 -17.89 1.51
C ALA A 130 -0.87 -18.60 0.17
N VAL A 131 -1.99 -19.32 0.06
CA VAL A 131 -2.49 -19.88 -1.19
C VAL A 131 -3.78 -19.16 -1.56
N ILE A 132 -3.81 -18.55 -2.75
CA ILE A 132 -4.87 -17.64 -3.19
C ILE A 132 -5.49 -18.18 -4.48
N PRO A 133 -6.78 -18.58 -4.50
CA PRO A 133 -7.40 -19.22 -5.66
C PRO A 133 -7.82 -18.19 -6.72
N VAL A 134 -6.83 -17.64 -7.43
CA VAL A 134 -7.00 -16.69 -8.54
C VAL A 134 -6.28 -17.21 -9.78
N ALA A 135 -7.05 -17.45 -10.85
CA ALA A 135 -6.52 -17.95 -12.11
C ALA A 135 -5.87 -16.88 -13.00
N GLU A 136 -6.05 -15.60 -12.67
CA GLU A 136 -5.52 -14.46 -13.44
C GLU A 136 -3.98 -14.41 -13.40
N ASP A 137 -3.40 -14.14 -14.56
CA ASP A 137 -1.96 -14.02 -14.81
C ASP A 137 -1.44 -12.60 -14.60
N GLU A 138 -0.11 -12.44 -14.63
CA GLU A 138 0.58 -11.14 -14.63
C GLU A 138 0.25 -10.24 -13.42
N LEU A 139 -0.12 -10.85 -12.29
CA LEU A 139 -0.34 -10.15 -11.04
C LEU A 139 0.97 -9.91 -10.30
N THR A 140 0.98 -8.89 -9.46
CA THR A 140 2.10 -8.58 -8.55
C THR A 140 1.66 -8.79 -7.10
N CYS A 141 2.48 -9.49 -6.32
CA CYS A 141 2.27 -9.57 -4.87
C CYS A 141 2.75 -8.29 -4.18
N VAL A 142 1.87 -7.67 -3.39
CA VAL A 142 2.20 -6.54 -2.52
C VAL A 142 1.86 -6.92 -1.09
N LEU A 143 2.81 -6.73 -0.19
CA LEU A 143 2.62 -7.03 1.21
C LEU A 143 2.33 -5.78 2.03
N ARG A 144 1.48 -5.97 3.03
CA ARG A 144 1.48 -5.17 4.25
C ARG A 144 1.76 -6.12 5.40
N VAL A 145 2.69 -5.74 6.26
CA VAL A 145 3.10 -6.54 7.42
C VAL A 145 2.94 -5.70 8.66
N GLU A 146 2.26 -6.25 9.64
CA GLU A 146 1.99 -5.68 10.95
C GLU A 146 2.56 -6.63 12.00
N ARG A 147 3.03 -6.08 13.10
CA ARG A 147 3.42 -6.85 14.28
C ARG A 147 2.77 -6.31 15.53
N TYR A 148 2.66 -7.17 16.53
CA TYR A 148 2.09 -6.87 17.84
C TYR A 148 2.98 -7.53 18.90
N GLU A 149 3.32 -6.81 19.96
CA GLU A 149 4.00 -7.43 21.11
C GLU A 149 3.09 -8.51 21.73
N SER A 150 3.67 -9.65 22.11
CA SER A 150 2.94 -10.83 22.62
C SER A 150 3.19 -11.12 24.10
#